data_AF-A0A524CJ65-F1
#
_entry.id   AF-A0A524CJ65-F1
#
_cell.length_a   1.000
_cell.length_b   1.000
_cell.length_c   1.000
_cell.angle_alpha   90.00
_cell.angle_beta   90.00
_cell.angle_gamma   90.00
#
_symmetry.space_group_name_H-M   'P 1'
#
loop_
_entity.id
_entity.type
_entity.pdbx_description
1 polymer ?
#
loop_
_entity_poly.entity_id
_entity_poly.type
_entity_poly.pdbx_seq_one_letter_code
_entity_poly.pdbx_strand_id
1 'polypeptide(L)'
;DLNIIRNNLIINNLYGVYLATGCDINGVYNNTFEINGLHALDDGLNNYWNLTNIGNYWDNYTGVDLNDDNIGDTPYLISGASLSTDYAPHWSDGDDLAPNIDILSPNDNSYHGDPPIIDISVSDAGGINETWYTIIGSGENYTVETSSFELNSTLWMDQAQGSFTIRVFANDSAGNLGYEDVILIKDTINPFLMINSPLTGAPFGTTPPTINLTITELHLFQFWFTINDSSTINLVVANSGENIFSIDNSIWDLIPEGHVLISFFANDTVGNSGTISVTIIKEIPDEPTEPAAIPGFSVITTLVSLLVGTIIASRTKIRKLR
;
A
#
# COMPACT_ATOMS: atom_id res chain seq x y z
N ASP A 1 -19.37 -57.76 -23.13
CA ASP A 1 -18.70 -58.23 -21.90
C ASP A 1 -18.69 -57.13 -20.85
N LEU A 2 -18.04 -57.36 -19.70
CA LEU A 2 -17.87 -56.38 -18.60
C LEU A 2 -16.55 -56.67 -17.86
N ASN A 3 -15.45 -56.86 -18.60
CA ASN A 3 -14.16 -57.14 -18.01
C ASN A 3 -13.37 -55.86 -17.73
N ILE A 4 -12.45 -55.93 -16.77
CA ILE A 4 -11.53 -54.85 -16.44
C ILE A 4 -10.10 -55.40 -16.51
N ILE A 5 -9.29 -54.79 -17.37
CA ILE A 5 -7.85 -55.02 -17.51
C ILE A 5 -7.15 -53.80 -16.92
N ARG A 6 -6.53 -53.96 -15.75
CA ARG A 6 -5.83 -52.88 -15.05
C ARG A 6 -4.67 -53.39 -14.21
N ASN A 7 -3.69 -52.53 -13.94
CA ASN A 7 -2.52 -52.80 -13.12
C ASN A 7 -1.63 -53.91 -13.69
N ASN A 8 -1.54 -54.01 -15.02
CA ASN A 8 -0.68 -55.00 -15.68
C ASN A 8 0.52 -54.31 -16.34
N LEU A 9 1.68 -54.98 -16.31
CA LEU A 9 2.76 -54.72 -17.24
C LEU A 9 2.55 -55.62 -18.46
N ILE A 10 2.26 -55.01 -19.60
CA ILE A 10 1.95 -55.67 -20.86
C ILE A 10 3.13 -55.40 -21.80
N ILE A 11 4.05 -56.36 -21.85
CA ILE A 11 5.36 -56.18 -22.47
C ILE A 11 5.71 -57.28 -23.47
N ASN A 12 6.34 -56.90 -24.59
CA ASN A 12 6.93 -57.82 -25.58
C ASN A 12 5.92 -58.83 -26.18
N ASN A 13 4.73 -58.35 -26.51
CA ASN A 13 3.70 -59.12 -27.22
C ASN A 13 3.56 -58.67 -28.68
N LEU A 14 3.04 -59.54 -29.55
CA LEU A 14 2.66 -59.13 -30.90
C LEU A 14 1.52 -58.08 -30.86
N TYR A 15 0.53 -58.32 -30.01
CA TYR A 15 -0.51 -57.37 -29.62
C TYR A 15 -0.55 -57.29 -28.10
N GLY A 16 -0.49 -56.10 -27.51
CA GLY A 16 -0.57 -55.93 -26.06
C GLY A 16 -1.96 -56.30 -25.54
N VAL A 17 -2.99 -55.56 -25.97
CA VAL A 17 -4.40 -55.92 -25.77
C VAL A 17 -5.13 -55.88 -27.11
N TYR A 18 -5.87 -56.95 -27.40
CA TYR A 18 -6.75 -57.01 -28.56
C TYR A 18 -8.19 -57.28 -28.12
N LEU A 19 -9.07 -56.30 -28.29
CA LEU A 19 -10.51 -56.43 -28.10
C LEU A 19 -11.15 -56.64 -29.47
N ALA A 20 -11.41 -57.91 -29.80
CA ALA A 20 -11.99 -58.28 -31.09
C ALA A 20 -13.47 -57.86 -31.20
N THR A 21 -14.03 -57.93 -32.41
CA THR A 21 -15.46 -57.69 -32.63
C THR A 21 -16.33 -58.54 -31.70
N GLY A 22 -17.22 -57.88 -30.96
CA GLY A 22 -18.10 -58.50 -29.95
C GLY A 22 -17.54 -58.48 -28.52
N CYS A 23 -16.25 -58.16 -28.34
CA CYS A 23 -15.67 -57.86 -27.04
C CYS A 23 -16.02 -56.42 -26.64
N ASP A 24 -17.25 -56.24 -26.18
CA ASP A 24 -17.81 -54.90 -25.93
C ASP A 24 -17.84 -54.56 -24.43
N ILE A 25 -17.85 -53.26 -24.09
CA ILE A 25 -18.04 -52.73 -22.72
C ILE A 25 -16.95 -53.23 -21.73
N ASN A 26 -15.70 -53.32 -22.19
CA ASN A 26 -14.55 -53.63 -21.36
C ASN A 26 -13.78 -52.36 -20.99
N GLY A 27 -13.15 -52.36 -19.82
CA GLY A 27 -12.28 -51.28 -19.35
C GLY A 27 -10.82 -51.67 -19.40
N VAL A 28 -9.99 -50.87 -20.04
CA VAL A 28 -8.53 -51.06 -20.11
C VAL A 28 -7.83 -49.79 -19.64
N TYR A 29 -7.42 -49.74 -18.38
CA TYR A 29 -6.83 -48.53 -17.80
C TYR A 29 -5.82 -48.89 -16.70
N ASN A 30 -4.91 -47.97 -16.39
CA ASN A 30 -3.83 -48.15 -15.42
C ASN A 30 -2.92 -49.36 -15.71
N ASN A 31 -2.66 -49.63 -16.99
CA ASN A 31 -1.67 -50.61 -17.42
C ASN A 31 -0.43 -49.90 -17.99
N THR A 32 0.68 -50.64 -18.06
CA THR A 32 1.93 -50.20 -18.66
C THR A 32 2.16 -51.01 -19.93
N PHE A 33 2.11 -50.36 -21.09
CA PHE A 33 2.36 -50.99 -22.39
C PHE A 33 3.77 -50.66 -22.88
N GLU A 34 4.62 -51.68 -22.97
CA GLU A 34 6.03 -51.53 -23.36
C GLU A 34 6.42 -52.51 -24.47
N ILE A 35 7.14 -52.03 -25.48
CA ILE A 35 7.85 -52.86 -26.48
C ILE A 35 6.92 -53.91 -27.13
N ASN A 36 5.65 -53.56 -27.36
CA ASN A 36 4.72 -54.42 -28.07
C ASN A 36 4.79 -54.12 -29.57
N GLY A 37 4.49 -55.12 -30.42
CA GLY A 37 4.36 -54.88 -31.86
C GLY A 37 3.24 -53.88 -32.18
N LEU A 38 2.09 -54.07 -31.54
CA LEU A 38 1.01 -53.09 -31.44
C LEU A 38 0.50 -53.06 -29.99
N HIS A 39 0.55 -51.90 -29.31
CA HIS A 39 0.16 -51.82 -27.90
C HIS A 39 -1.30 -52.19 -27.67
N ALA A 40 -2.19 -51.68 -28.53
CA ALA A 40 -3.63 -51.89 -28.41
C ALA A 40 -4.31 -51.96 -29.78
N LEU A 41 -5.26 -52.89 -29.91
CA LEU A 41 -6.18 -53.01 -31.04
C LEU A 41 -7.60 -53.17 -30.49
N ASP A 42 -8.52 -52.30 -30.93
CA ASP A 42 -9.92 -52.30 -30.50
C ASP A 42 -10.86 -52.30 -31.71
N ASP A 43 -11.47 -53.46 -31.94
CA ASP A 43 -12.49 -53.69 -32.97
C ASP A 43 -13.88 -53.95 -32.33
N GLY A 44 -13.99 -53.77 -31.02
CA GLY A 44 -15.23 -53.91 -30.25
C GLY A 44 -16.02 -52.59 -30.15
N LEU A 45 -17.11 -52.61 -29.37
CA LEU A 45 -17.97 -51.45 -29.13
C LEU A 45 -17.99 -51.05 -27.66
N ASN A 46 -18.03 -49.74 -27.40
CA ASN A 46 -18.17 -49.17 -26.05
C ASN A 46 -17.10 -49.62 -25.04
N ASN A 47 -15.91 -50.00 -25.51
CA ASN A 47 -14.76 -50.19 -24.65
C ASN A 47 -14.19 -48.82 -24.23
N TYR A 48 -13.62 -48.73 -23.04
CA TYR A 48 -13.03 -47.50 -22.52
C TYR A 48 -11.57 -47.73 -22.11
N TRP A 49 -10.71 -46.79 -22.49
CA TRP A 49 -9.27 -46.88 -22.30
C TRP A 49 -8.73 -45.98 -21.18
N ASN A 50 -9.63 -45.26 -20.51
CA ASN A 50 -9.35 -44.48 -19.32
C ASN A 50 -10.59 -44.35 -18.44
N LEU A 51 -10.38 -43.97 -17.18
CA LEU A 51 -11.40 -43.53 -16.24
C LEU A 51 -11.09 -42.13 -15.78
N THR A 52 -11.95 -41.14 -16.08
CA THR A 52 -11.81 -39.71 -15.70
C THR A 52 -10.37 -39.18 -15.87
N ASN A 53 -9.47 -39.42 -14.89
CA ASN A 53 -8.08 -38.97 -14.84
C ASN A 53 -7.06 -40.13 -14.71
N ILE A 54 -7.40 -41.34 -15.14
CA ILE A 54 -6.52 -42.52 -15.07
C ILE A 54 -6.64 -43.30 -16.37
N GLY A 55 -5.66 -43.17 -17.26
CA GLY A 55 -5.49 -43.97 -18.48
C GLY A 55 -4.35 -44.97 -18.34
N ASN A 56 -3.67 -45.28 -19.43
CA ASN A 56 -2.55 -46.20 -19.48
C ASN A 56 -1.25 -45.48 -19.78
N TYR A 57 -0.13 -46.10 -19.40
CA TYR A 57 1.18 -45.69 -19.86
C TYR A 57 1.50 -46.36 -21.19
N TRP A 58 2.01 -45.60 -22.15
CA TRP A 58 2.44 -46.08 -23.46
C TRP A 58 3.87 -45.60 -23.73
N ASP A 59 4.81 -46.52 -23.89
CA ASP A 59 6.22 -46.18 -24.16
C ASP A 59 6.45 -45.47 -25.51
N ASN A 60 5.46 -45.52 -26.41
CA ASN A 60 5.45 -44.84 -27.69
C ASN A 60 4.58 -43.57 -27.71
N TYR A 61 4.08 -43.13 -26.55
CA TYR A 61 3.40 -41.84 -26.45
C TYR A 61 4.39 -40.70 -26.66
N THR A 62 3.92 -39.64 -27.34
CA THR A 62 4.75 -38.51 -27.80
C THR A 62 4.06 -37.16 -27.56
N GLY A 63 3.04 -37.14 -26.69
CA GLY A 63 2.38 -35.91 -26.30
C GLY A 63 3.15 -35.16 -25.20
N VAL A 64 2.45 -34.23 -24.56
CA VAL A 64 2.97 -33.30 -23.53
C VAL A 64 2.12 -33.38 -22.26
N ASP A 65 2.66 -32.94 -21.13
CA ASP A 65 2.01 -32.79 -19.82
C ASP A 65 2.21 -31.34 -19.33
N LEU A 66 1.53 -30.37 -19.94
CA LEU A 66 1.81 -28.93 -19.75
C LEU A 66 1.44 -28.40 -18.37
N ASN A 67 0.62 -29.13 -17.63
CA ASN A 67 0.19 -28.76 -16.29
C ASN A 67 0.88 -29.59 -15.19
N ASP A 68 1.84 -30.44 -15.58
CA ASP A 68 2.61 -31.32 -14.71
C ASP A 68 1.74 -32.14 -13.74
N ASP A 69 0.55 -32.59 -14.18
CA ASP A 69 -0.35 -33.40 -13.35
C ASP A 69 -0.13 -34.92 -13.53
N ASN A 70 0.92 -35.28 -14.26
CA ASN A 70 1.32 -36.63 -14.65
C ASN A 70 0.35 -37.32 -15.62
N ILE A 71 -0.46 -36.53 -16.33
CA ILE A 71 -1.39 -37.00 -17.35
C ILE A 71 -1.09 -36.27 -18.66
N GLY A 72 -0.92 -37.05 -19.73
CA GLY A 72 -0.74 -36.51 -21.06
C GLY A 72 -1.97 -35.70 -21.51
N ASP A 73 -1.75 -34.44 -21.89
CA ASP A 73 -2.76 -33.52 -22.43
C ASP A 73 -3.22 -33.92 -23.85
N THR A 74 -2.44 -34.75 -24.54
CA THR A 74 -2.78 -35.28 -25.86
C THR A 74 -3.39 -36.68 -25.73
N PRO A 75 -4.62 -36.91 -26.20
CA PRO A 75 -5.19 -38.24 -26.14
C PRO A 75 -4.41 -39.28 -26.98
N TYR A 76 -4.23 -40.49 -26.44
CA TYR A 76 -3.62 -41.60 -27.16
C TYR A 76 -4.67 -42.37 -27.97
N LEU A 77 -4.52 -42.35 -29.30
CA LEU A 77 -5.46 -43.01 -30.20
C LEU A 77 -5.24 -44.53 -30.22
N ILE A 78 -6.30 -45.29 -30.01
CA ILE A 78 -6.26 -46.76 -30.07
C ILE A 78 -6.50 -47.20 -31.51
N SER A 79 -5.62 -48.06 -32.02
CA SER A 79 -5.77 -48.63 -33.35
C SER A 79 -6.99 -49.56 -33.41
N GLY A 80 -7.63 -49.66 -34.58
CA GLY A 80 -8.77 -50.57 -34.81
C GLY A 80 -10.00 -49.86 -35.33
N ALA A 81 -11.08 -50.61 -35.53
CA ALA A 81 -12.32 -50.13 -36.11
C ALA A 81 -13.18 -49.30 -35.15
N SER A 82 -12.94 -49.40 -33.82
CA SER A 82 -13.75 -48.71 -32.81
C SER A 82 -13.46 -47.21 -32.71
N LEU A 83 -12.29 -46.76 -33.20
CA LEU A 83 -11.74 -45.41 -33.00
C LEU A 83 -11.69 -45.01 -31.51
N SER A 84 -11.49 -45.99 -30.62
CA SER A 84 -11.32 -45.76 -29.19
C SER A 84 -10.12 -44.86 -28.90
N THR A 85 -10.14 -44.19 -27.75
CA THR A 85 -9.08 -43.25 -27.35
C THR A 85 -8.88 -43.33 -25.84
N ASP A 86 -7.63 -43.28 -25.41
CA ASP A 86 -7.24 -43.04 -24.02
C ASP A 86 -7.05 -41.53 -23.84
N TYR A 87 -7.95 -40.89 -23.10
CA TYR A 87 -7.93 -39.44 -22.85
C TYR A 87 -7.11 -39.04 -21.62
N ALA A 88 -6.51 -39.99 -20.90
CA ALA A 88 -5.68 -39.67 -19.74
C ALA A 88 -4.41 -40.54 -19.72
N PRO A 89 -3.58 -40.53 -20.78
CA PRO A 89 -2.33 -41.30 -20.78
C PRO A 89 -1.46 -40.92 -19.59
N HIS A 90 -0.85 -41.88 -18.91
CA HIS A 90 0.15 -41.56 -17.88
C HIS A 90 1.42 -41.07 -18.56
N TRP A 91 1.81 -39.82 -18.32
CA TRP A 91 2.96 -39.19 -18.97
C TRP A 91 3.54 -38.06 -18.13
N SER A 92 4.83 -37.77 -18.33
CA SER A 92 5.52 -36.58 -17.81
C SER A 92 6.73 -36.36 -18.71
N ASP A 93 6.80 -35.21 -19.37
CA ASP A 93 7.91 -34.80 -20.24
C ASP A 93 8.90 -33.83 -19.60
N GLY A 94 8.64 -33.40 -18.37
CA GLY A 94 9.51 -32.48 -17.65
C GLY A 94 8.77 -31.78 -16.53
N ASP A 95 9.28 -30.60 -16.21
CA ASP A 95 8.62 -29.58 -15.41
C ASP A 95 8.42 -28.38 -16.34
N ASP A 96 7.17 -27.99 -16.56
CA ASP A 96 6.71 -26.92 -17.46
C ASP A 96 6.13 -25.74 -16.68
N LEU A 97 5.95 -25.88 -15.37
CA LEU A 97 5.41 -24.82 -14.51
C LEU A 97 6.49 -23.84 -14.07
N ALA A 98 6.15 -22.55 -14.09
CA ALA A 98 7.05 -21.50 -13.63
C ALA A 98 7.01 -21.35 -12.10
N PRO A 99 8.12 -20.89 -11.48
CA PRO A 99 8.14 -20.59 -10.06
C PRO A 99 7.08 -19.59 -9.63
N ASN A 100 6.43 -19.86 -8.51
CA ASN A 100 5.55 -18.91 -7.83
C ASN A 100 6.37 -17.98 -6.94
N ILE A 101 6.13 -16.67 -7.04
CA ILE A 101 6.84 -15.63 -6.31
C ILE A 101 5.81 -14.75 -5.61
N ASP A 102 5.97 -14.56 -4.29
CA ASP A 102 5.19 -13.61 -3.51
C ASP A 102 6.13 -12.54 -2.91
N ILE A 103 5.77 -11.26 -3.05
CA ILE A 103 6.45 -10.17 -2.33
C ILE A 103 5.67 -9.89 -1.05
N LEU A 104 6.25 -10.26 0.09
CA LEU A 104 5.63 -10.21 1.41
C LEU A 104 5.75 -8.83 2.06
N SER A 105 6.85 -8.15 1.77
CA SER A 105 7.15 -6.80 2.25
C SER A 105 8.15 -6.14 1.30
N PRO A 106 8.11 -4.82 1.12
CA PRO A 106 7.07 -3.92 1.61
C PRO A 106 5.78 -4.06 0.79
N ASN A 107 4.68 -3.50 1.30
CA ASN A 107 3.41 -3.51 0.55
C ASN A 107 3.50 -2.69 -0.73
N ASP A 108 2.72 -3.08 -1.74
CA ASP A 108 2.61 -2.32 -2.97
C ASP A 108 2.14 -0.88 -2.71
N ASN A 109 2.77 0.07 -3.41
CA ASN A 109 2.62 1.54 -3.29
C ASN A 109 2.99 2.12 -1.91
N SER A 110 3.85 1.45 -1.14
CA SER A 110 4.35 1.98 0.12
C SER A 110 5.37 3.10 -0.06
N TYR A 111 5.36 4.06 0.87
CA TYR A 111 6.27 5.21 0.90
C TYR A 111 7.51 4.91 1.74
N HIS A 112 8.68 5.32 1.25
CA HIS A 112 9.96 5.09 1.92
C HIS A 112 10.90 6.29 1.77
N GLY A 113 11.49 6.74 2.88
CA GLY A 113 12.57 7.72 2.89
C GLY A 113 13.97 7.09 2.80
N ASP A 114 14.10 5.85 3.24
CA ASP A 114 15.32 5.05 3.21
C ASP A 114 15.10 3.79 2.35
N PRO A 115 16.17 3.11 1.87
CA PRO A 115 16.03 1.86 1.14
C PRO A 115 15.23 0.82 1.96
N PRO A 116 14.13 0.27 1.43
CA PRO A 116 13.36 -0.74 2.14
C PRO A 116 14.01 -2.12 2.07
N ILE A 117 13.73 -2.92 3.10
CA ILE A 117 13.93 -4.37 3.07
C ILE A 117 12.77 -5.01 2.30
N ILE A 118 13.12 -5.86 1.34
CA ILE A 118 12.20 -6.61 0.49
C ILE A 118 12.23 -8.07 0.95
N ASP A 119 11.10 -8.55 1.46
CA ASP A 119 10.89 -9.93 1.85
C ASP A 119 10.07 -10.63 0.77
N ILE A 120 10.53 -11.81 0.36
CA ILE A 120 9.90 -12.59 -0.71
C ILE A 120 9.69 -14.03 -0.27
N SER A 121 8.73 -14.71 -0.89
CA SER A 121 8.61 -16.16 -0.89
C SER A 121 8.72 -16.65 -2.33
N VAL A 122 9.58 -17.65 -2.57
CA VAL A 122 9.73 -18.27 -3.88
C VAL A 122 9.54 -19.77 -3.69
N SER A 123 8.64 -20.36 -4.46
CA SER A 123 8.31 -21.78 -4.36
C SER A 123 8.06 -22.37 -5.74
N ASP A 124 8.59 -23.56 -5.93
CA ASP A 124 8.39 -24.36 -7.14
C ASP A 124 8.52 -25.85 -6.79
N ALA A 125 7.75 -26.70 -7.48
CA ALA A 125 7.76 -28.14 -7.24
C ALA A 125 8.93 -28.87 -7.90
N GLY A 126 9.34 -28.45 -9.11
CA GLY A 126 10.54 -28.91 -9.81
C GLY A 126 11.83 -28.27 -9.29
N GLY A 127 11.70 -27.20 -8.52
CA GLY A 127 12.73 -26.64 -7.66
C GLY A 127 13.45 -25.44 -8.27
N ILE A 128 13.80 -24.48 -7.40
CA ILE A 128 14.37 -23.20 -7.80
C ILE A 128 15.85 -23.34 -8.18
N ASN A 129 16.22 -22.74 -9.31
CA ASN A 129 17.60 -22.62 -9.75
C ASN A 129 18.20 -21.27 -9.31
N GLU A 130 17.61 -20.16 -9.75
CA GLU A 130 18.11 -18.82 -9.45
C GLU A 130 16.98 -17.83 -9.16
N THR A 131 17.26 -16.82 -8.33
CA THR A 131 16.36 -15.71 -8.02
C THR A 131 17.13 -14.40 -8.11
N TRP A 132 16.55 -13.41 -8.77
CA TRP A 132 17.16 -12.08 -8.93
C TRP A 132 16.08 -11.00 -9.01
N TYR A 133 16.46 -9.74 -8.87
CA TYR A 133 15.56 -8.62 -9.09
C TYR A 133 16.16 -7.60 -10.06
N THR A 134 15.29 -6.74 -10.58
CA THR A 134 15.69 -5.54 -11.32
C THR A 134 14.82 -4.35 -10.88
N ILE A 135 15.35 -3.16 -11.05
CA ILE A 135 14.54 -1.94 -11.02
C ILE A 135 14.16 -1.65 -12.48
N ILE A 136 12.86 -1.59 -12.77
CA ILE A 136 12.39 -1.45 -14.16
C ILE A 136 12.99 -0.19 -14.80
N GLY A 137 13.71 -0.40 -15.90
CA GLY A 137 14.42 0.65 -16.63
C GLY A 137 15.90 0.82 -16.26
N SER A 138 16.43 0.12 -15.25
CA SER A 138 17.87 0.17 -14.92
C SER A 138 18.73 -0.56 -15.96
N GLY A 139 18.19 -1.63 -16.58
CA GLY A 139 18.93 -2.51 -17.49
C GLY A 139 19.87 -3.50 -16.80
N GLU A 140 19.82 -3.57 -15.47
CA GLU A 140 20.71 -4.38 -14.63
C GLU A 140 19.91 -5.37 -13.78
N ASN A 141 20.46 -6.57 -13.56
CA ASN A 141 19.89 -7.60 -12.70
C ASN A 141 20.77 -7.80 -11.45
N TYR A 142 20.13 -8.05 -10.31
CA TYR A 142 20.79 -8.22 -9.02
C TYR A 142 20.37 -9.54 -8.39
N THR A 143 21.34 -10.41 -8.09
CA THR A 143 21.10 -11.73 -7.49
C THR A 143 20.52 -11.62 -6.08
N VAL A 144 19.56 -12.49 -5.76
CA VAL A 144 18.93 -12.60 -4.44
C VAL A 144 19.34 -13.93 -3.81
N GLU A 145 20.16 -13.87 -2.77
CA GLU A 145 20.66 -15.08 -2.08
C GLU A 145 19.74 -15.58 -0.96
N THR A 146 18.88 -14.70 -0.45
CA THR A 146 18.01 -14.95 0.70
C THR A 146 16.61 -14.43 0.42
N SER A 147 15.61 -14.98 1.11
CA SER A 147 14.20 -14.55 1.04
C SER A 147 13.94 -13.15 1.62
N SER A 148 14.98 -12.39 1.92
CA SER A 148 14.96 -11.04 2.47
C SER A 148 16.22 -10.32 2.01
N PHE A 149 16.09 -9.17 1.36
CA PHE A 149 17.21 -8.38 0.86
C PHE A 149 16.90 -6.88 0.90
N GLU A 150 17.93 -6.04 1.01
CA GLU A 150 17.79 -4.58 0.97
C GLU A 150 18.25 -4.06 -0.39
N LEU A 151 17.58 -3.02 -0.90
CA LEU A 151 18.08 -2.30 -2.06
C LEU A 151 19.45 -1.67 -1.75
N ASN A 152 20.39 -1.81 -2.69
CA ASN A 152 21.67 -1.13 -2.55
C ASN A 152 21.47 0.39 -2.47
N SER A 153 22.14 1.04 -1.51
CA SER A 153 21.98 2.47 -1.26
C SER A 153 22.32 3.36 -2.46
N THR A 154 23.22 2.93 -3.35
CA THR A 154 23.52 3.66 -4.59
C THR A 154 22.35 3.57 -5.56
N LEU A 155 21.77 2.37 -5.74
CA LEU A 155 20.60 2.18 -6.60
C LEU A 155 19.40 2.97 -6.09
N TRP A 156 19.20 2.98 -4.78
CA TRP A 156 18.18 3.79 -4.13
C TRP A 156 18.39 5.28 -4.40
N MET A 157 19.62 5.78 -4.21
CA MET A 157 19.95 7.19 -4.43
C MET A 157 19.76 7.61 -5.89
N ASP A 158 20.04 6.72 -6.84
CA ASP A 158 19.84 6.96 -8.28
C ASP A 158 18.36 7.02 -8.68
N GLN A 159 17.44 6.46 -7.87
CA GLN A 159 16.01 6.60 -8.13
C GLN A 159 15.55 8.05 -7.93
N ALA A 160 14.72 8.51 -8.86
CA ALA A 160 14.02 9.78 -8.71
C ALA A 160 12.99 9.73 -7.57
N GLN A 161 12.58 10.90 -7.09
CA GLN A 161 11.44 11.01 -6.17
C GLN A 161 10.16 10.51 -6.83
N GLY A 162 9.28 9.88 -6.06
CA GLY A 162 8.04 9.29 -6.55
C GLY A 162 8.14 7.79 -6.79
N SER A 163 7.23 7.27 -7.62
CA SER A 163 7.05 5.84 -7.82
C SER A 163 8.12 5.21 -8.72
N PHE A 164 8.62 4.04 -8.35
CA PHE A 164 9.42 3.17 -9.19
C PHE A 164 9.01 1.70 -8.97
N THR A 165 9.31 0.84 -9.93
CA THR A 165 8.91 -0.58 -9.89
C THR A 165 10.12 -1.48 -9.75
N ILE A 166 10.01 -2.43 -8.83
CA ILE A 166 10.95 -3.54 -8.68
C ILE A 166 10.26 -4.78 -9.21
N ARG A 167 10.99 -5.54 -10.02
CA ARG A 167 10.56 -6.86 -10.48
C ARG A 167 11.48 -7.91 -9.90
N VAL A 168 10.90 -8.90 -9.23
CA VAL A 168 11.59 -10.10 -8.76
C VAL A 168 11.33 -11.21 -9.78
N PHE A 169 12.37 -11.94 -10.13
CA PHE A 169 12.34 -13.08 -11.03
C PHE A 169 12.83 -14.32 -10.30
N ALA A 170 12.33 -15.48 -10.72
CA ALA A 170 12.91 -16.76 -10.38
C ALA A 170 12.80 -17.70 -11.58
N ASN A 171 13.82 -18.51 -11.79
CA ASN A 171 13.75 -19.64 -12.69
C ASN A 171 13.94 -20.96 -11.94
N ASP A 172 13.31 -22.01 -12.43
CA ASP A 172 13.52 -23.37 -11.94
C ASP A 172 14.68 -24.05 -12.68
N SER A 173 14.89 -25.31 -12.35
CA SER A 173 15.92 -26.16 -12.95
C SER A 173 15.61 -26.63 -14.38
N ALA A 174 14.35 -26.58 -14.82
CA ALA A 174 13.91 -26.87 -16.19
C ALA A 174 14.00 -25.64 -17.12
N GLY A 175 14.13 -24.45 -16.53
CA GLY A 175 14.30 -23.18 -17.21
C GLY A 175 13.01 -22.37 -17.34
N ASN A 176 11.92 -22.74 -16.67
CA ASN A 176 10.71 -21.91 -16.67
C ASN A 176 10.96 -20.66 -15.81
N LEU A 177 10.31 -19.55 -16.19
CA LEU A 177 10.59 -18.23 -15.64
C LEU A 177 9.32 -17.61 -15.05
N GLY A 178 9.34 -17.37 -13.75
CA GLY A 178 8.33 -16.60 -13.02
C GLY A 178 8.82 -15.18 -12.73
N TYR A 179 7.88 -14.25 -12.54
CA TYR A 179 8.18 -12.92 -12.03
C TYR A 179 7.01 -12.35 -11.21
N GLU A 180 7.31 -11.42 -10.29
CA GLU A 180 6.35 -10.63 -9.54
C GLU A 180 6.85 -9.18 -9.38
N ASP A 181 5.93 -8.22 -9.35
CA ASP A 181 6.23 -6.79 -9.30
C ASP A 181 5.82 -6.15 -7.95
N VAL A 182 6.59 -5.15 -7.50
CA VAL A 182 6.18 -4.23 -6.43
C VAL A 182 6.50 -2.80 -6.81
N ILE A 183 5.54 -1.90 -6.62
CA ILE A 183 5.70 -0.47 -6.83
C ILE A 183 6.01 0.18 -5.48
N LEU A 184 7.12 0.91 -5.41
CA LEU A 184 7.53 1.65 -4.21
C LEU A 184 7.55 3.15 -4.51
N ILE A 185 7.28 3.97 -3.51
CA ILE A 185 7.30 5.42 -3.63
C ILE A 185 8.45 5.96 -2.79
N LYS A 186 9.47 6.49 -3.46
CA LYS A 186 10.57 7.21 -2.81
C LYS A 186 10.09 8.59 -2.40
N ASP A 187 10.24 8.90 -1.12
CA ASP A 187 9.96 10.21 -0.58
C ASP A 187 11.04 10.64 0.42
N THR A 188 11.96 11.48 -0.04
CA THR A 188 13.01 12.05 0.82
C THR A 188 12.89 13.57 0.93
N ILE A 189 11.72 14.13 0.57
CA ILE A 189 11.52 15.57 0.55
C ILE A 189 10.96 15.99 1.90
N ASN A 190 11.65 16.90 2.59
CA ASN A 190 11.11 17.49 3.81
C ASN A 190 9.96 18.45 3.50
N PRO A 191 8.92 18.49 4.36
CA PRO A 191 7.89 19.51 4.30
C PRO A 191 8.50 20.92 4.33
N PHE A 192 8.12 21.77 3.39
CA PHE A 192 8.55 23.16 3.38
C PHE A 192 7.48 24.07 4.01
N LEU A 193 7.89 24.93 4.95
CA LEU A 193 7.00 25.82 5.69
C LEU A 193 7.38 27.28 5.47
N MET A 194 6.38 28.15 5.34
CA MET A 194 6.56 29.60 5.20
C MET A 194 5.52 30.36 6.01
N ILE A 195 5.95 31.21 6.94
CA ILE A 195 5.04 32.07 7.70
C ILE A 195 4.72 33.32 6.87
N ASN A 196 3.45 33.52 6.52
CA ASN A 196 2.96 34.71 5.83
C ASN A 196 2.59 35.83 6.84
N SER A 197 2.04 35.45 7.99
CA SER A 197 1.70 36.33 9.12
C SER A 197 1.53 35.51 10.40
N PRO A 198 1.82 36.04 11.59
CA PRO A 198 2.38 37.36 11.87
C PRO A 198 3.85 37.49 11.48
N LEU A 199 4.31 38.73 11.30
CA LEU A 199 5.74 39.03 11.17
C LEU A 199 6.40 39.10 12.55
N THR A 200 7.69 38.84 12.59
CA THR A 200 8.49 38.94 13.80
C THR A 200 8.35 40.31 14.45
N GLY A 201 8.08 40.34 15.76
CA GLY A 201 7.91 41.54 16.57
C GLY A 201 6.49 42.14 16.53
N ALA A 202 5.53 41.53 15.83
CA ALA A 202 4.15 42.00 15.83
C ALA A 202 3.54 42.00 17.24
N PRO A 203 2.89 43.10 17.68
CA PRO A 203 2.29 43.20 19.01
C PRO A 203 0.88 42.59 19.06
N PHE A 204 0.59 41.87 20.13
CA PHE A 204 -0.71 41.26 20.41
C PHE A 204 -1.09 41.49 21.88
N GLY A 205 -2.35 41.83 22.13
CA GLY A 205 -2.88 42.01 23.48
C GLY A 205 -3.56 40.76 24.01
N THR A 206 -4.78 40.93 24.50
CA THR A 206 -5.63 39.83 24.99
C THR A 206 -6.20 38.97 23.87
N THR A 207 -6.25 39.47 22.64
CA THR A 207 -6.71 38.69 21.48
C THR A 207 -5.53 37.89 20.90
N PRO A 208 -5.65 36.56 20.72
CA PRO A 208 -4.59 35.73 20.17
C PRO A 208 -4.26 36.10 18.72
N PRO A 209 -3.03 35.83 18.26
CA PRO A 209 -2.65 36.04 16.88
C PRO A 209 -3.40 35.09 15.94
N THR A 210 -3.84 35.61 14.80
CA THR A 210 -4.17 34.79 13.63
C THR A 210 -2.87 34.47 12.89
N ILE A 211 -2.61 33.18 12.74
CA ILE A 211 -1.49 32.63 11.99
C ILE A 211 -1.94 32.38 10.55
N ASN A 212 -1.17 32.86 9.59
CA ASN A 212 -1.25 32.50 8.18
C ASN A 212 0.10 31.91 7.77
N LEU A 213 0.09 30.65 7.34
CA LEU A 213 1.28 29.89 6.97
C LEU A 213 1.00 29.05 5.72
N THR A 214 1.99 28.93 4.84
CA THR A 214 1.98 28.05 3.67
C THR A 214 2.80 26.78 3.95
N ILE A 215 2.23 25.61 3.64
CA ILE A 215 2.90 24.29 3.69
C ILE A 215 3.02 23.74 2.26
N THR A 216 4.22 23.41 1.82
CA THR A 216 4.43 22.68 0.56
C THR A 216 4.93 21.27 0.89
N GLU A 217 4.02 20.31 0.80
CA GLU A 217 4.26 18.89 1.09
C GLU A 217 3.16 18.05 0.44
N LEU A 218 3.51 17.06 -0.38
CA LEU A 218 2.54 16.21 -1.08
C LEU A 218 1.95 15.12 -0.17
N HIS A 219 2.69 14.65 0.83
CA HIS A 219 2.28 13.56 1.71
C HIS A 219 2.23 14.00 3.18
N LEU A 220 1.67 15.19 3.43
CA LEU A 220 1.61 15.78 4.77
C LEU A 220 0.83 14.86 5.71
N PHE A 221 1.45 14.49 6.84
CA PHE A 221 0.84 13.62 7.84
C PHE A 221 0.34 14.43 9.04
N GLN A 222 1.21 15.22 9.67
CA GLN A 222 0.86 15.99 10.86
C GLN A 222 1.48 17.39 10.83
N PHE A 223 0.76 18.35 11.40
CA PHE A 223 1.21 19.72 11.61
C PHE A 223 0.90 20.17 13.03
N TRP A 224 1.86 20.84 13.67
CA TRP A 224 1.75 21.28 15.06
C TRP A 224 2.61 22.49 15.37
N PHE A 225 2.36 23.10 16.53
CA PHE A 225 3.21 24.16 17.05
C PHE A 225 3.50 24.00 18.55
N THR A 226 4.60 24.61 18.97
CA THR A 226 4.99 24.77 20.37
C THR A 226 5.19 26.26 20.69
N ILE A 227 5.02 26.62 21.96
CA ILE A 227 5.20 27.98 22.46
C ILE A 227 6.41 28.00 23.40
N ASN A 228 7.32 28.95 23.22
CA ASN A 228 8.50 29.20 24.06
C ASN A 228 9.31 27.93 24.35
N ASP A 229 9.54 27.11 23.32
CA ASP A 229 10.27 25.83 23.40
C ASP A 229 9.72 24.83 24.44
N SER A 230 8.43 24.94 24.78
CA SER A 230 7.75 23.96 25.63
C SER A 230 7.68 22.58 24.95
N SER A 231 7.64 21.54 25.76
CA SER A 231 7.39 20.16 25.31
C SER A 231 5.91 19.90 24.97
N THR A 232 5.02 20.88 25.19
CA THR A 232 3.60 20.77 24.90
C THR A 232 3.35 20.97 23.41
N ILE A 233 2.87 19.92 22.76
CA ILE A 233 2.52 19.92 21.33
C ILE A 233 1.07 20.34 21.14
N ASN A 234 0.84 21.30 20.25
CA ASN A 234 -0.50 21.75 19.86
C ASN A 234 -0.78 21.35 18.41
N LEU A 235 -1.63 20.34 18.24
CA LEU A 235 -1.98 19.80 16.92
C LEU A 235 -2.95 20.73 16.19
N VAL A 236 -2.70 20.93 14.90
CA VAL A 236 -3.55 21.75 14.03
C VAL A 236 -3.79 20.97 12.75
N VAL A 237 -5.06 20.88 12.33
CA VAL A 237 -5.40 20.31 11.02
C VAL A 237 -4.93 21.30 9.95
N ALA A 238 -4.02 20.85 9.10
CA ALA A 238 -3.48 21.62 8.00
C ALA A 238 -3.42 20.77 6.73
N ASN A 239 -3.39 21.43 5.58
CA ASN A 239 -3.22 20.80 4.27
C ASN A 239 -2.02 21.41 3.56
N SER A 240 -1.59 20.81 2.45
CA SER A 240 -0.70 21.51 1.54
C SER A 240 -1.38 22.77 0.96
N GLY A 241 -0.64 23.86 0.88
CA GLY A 241 -1.11 25.18 0.51
C GLY A 241 -1.17 26.14 1.70
N GLU A 242 -2.00 27.17 1.56
CA GLU A 242 -2.20 28.21 2.57
C GLU A 242 -3.12 27.71 3.70
N ASN A 243 -2.71 27.92 4.94
CA ASN A 243 -3.43 27.54 6.15
C ASN A 243 -3.57 28.76 7.06
N ILE A 244 -4.80 29.01 7.52
CA ILE A 244 -5.12 30.14 8.41
C ILE A 244 -5.84 29.60 9.65
N PHE A 245 -5.29 29.89 10.82
CA PHE A 245 -5.87 29.49 12.12
C PHE A 245 -5.51 30.51 13.19
N SER A 246 -6.15 30.44 14.36
CA SER A 246 -5.80 31.26 15.52
C SER A 246 -5.42 30.36 16.69
N ILE A 247 -4.51 30.83 17.55
CA ILE A 247 -4.19 30.12 18.79
C ILE A 247 -5.43 30.14 19.69
N ASP A 248 -5.76 29.00 20.29
CA ASP A 248 -6.89 28.90 21.22
C ASP A 248 -6.69 29.84 22.42
N ASN A 249 -7.77 30.52 22.85
CA ASN A 249 -7.71 31.44 23.98
C ASN A 249 -7.23 30.76 25.27
N SER A 250 -7.59 29.49 25.50
CA SER A 250 -7.14 28.74 26.68
C SER A 250 -5.62 28.54 26.73
N ILE A 251 -4.96 28.52 25.56
CA ILE A 251 -3.50 28.50 25.45
C ILE A 251 -2.97 29.93 25.61
N TRP A 252 -3.54 30.88 24.85
CA TRP A 252 -3.05 32.27 24.79
C TRP A 252 -3.11 32.98 26.14
N ASP A 253 -4.18 32.79 26.91
CA ASP A 253 -4.40 33.43 28.21
C ASP A 253 -3.38 32.98 29.27
N LEU A 254 -2.77 31.81 29.09
CA LEU A 254 -1.73 31.28 29.99
C LEU A 254 -0.33 31.81 29.68
N ILE A 255 -0.12 32.43 28.52
CA ILE A 255 1.19 32.95 28.10
C ILE A 255 1.44 34.31 28.78
N PRO A 256 2.56 34.49 29.50
CA PRO A 256 2.93 35.79 30.07
C PRO A 256 3.18 36.87 29.00
N GLU A 257 3.12 38.13 29.39
CA GLU A 257 3.56 39.25 28.55
C GLU A 257 5.07 39.16 28.22
N GLY A 258 5.45 39.75 27.09
CA GLY A 258 6.82 39.76 26.59
C GLY A 258 6.97 39.08 25.23
N HIS A 259 8.20 38.62 24.93
CA HIS A 259 8.48 37.91 23.70
C HIS A 259 7.90 36.49 23.73
N VAL A 260 7.17 36.13 22.67
CA VAL A 260 6.58 34.80 22.51
C VAL A 260 7.16 34.16 21.25
N LEU A 261 7.94 33.10 21.43
CA LEU A 261 8.44 32.27 20.33
C LEU A 261 7.38 31.21 19.99
N ILE A 262 6.98 31.15 18.73
CA ILE A 262 6.08 30.13 18.21
C ILE A 262 6.87 29.33 17.18
N SER A 263 7.05 28.03 17.44
CA SER A 263 7.75 27.11 16.54
C SER A 263 6.73 26.18 15.91
N PHE A 264 6.69 26.14 14.58
CA PHE A 264 5.81 25.29 13.78
C PHE A 264 6.60 24.12 13.23
N PHE A 265 5.92 22.99 13.10
CA PHE A 265 6.49 21.72 12.66
C PHE A 265 5.49 21.01 11.76
N ALA A 266 6.01 20.36 10.72
CA ALA A 266 5.27 19.45 9.88
C ALA A 266 6.08 18.17 9.69
N ASN A 267 5.42 17.03 9.61
CA ASN A 267 5.99 15.79 9.10
C ASN A 267 5.12 15.17 8.01
N ASP A 268 5.75 14.40 7.15
CA ASP A 268 5.08 13.60 6.12
C ASP A 268 4.84 12.15 6.59
N THR A 269 4.33 11.31 5.68
CA THR A 269 4.01 9.91 5.96
C THR A 269 5.21 9.00 6.22
N VAL A 270 6.43 9.43 5.85
CA VAL A 270 7.67 8.65 6.06
C VAL A 270 8.56 9.24 7.16
N GLY A 271 8.12 10.33 7.79
CA GLY A 271 8.79 10.97 8.91
C GLY A 271 9.78 12.07 8.51
N ASN A 272 9.84 12.47 7.23
CA ASN A 272 10.55 13.68 6.84
C ASN A 272 9.90 14.87 7.55
N SER A 273 10.70 15.83 8.00
CA SER A 273 10.19 16.90 8.86
C SER A 273 10.70 18.28 8.49
N GLY A 274 9.82 19.26 8.60
CA GLY A 274 10.08 20.68 8.39
C GLY A 274 9.78 21.49 9.63
N THR A 275 10.53 22.58 9.83
CA THR A 275 10.31 23.50 10.96
C THR A 275 10.53 24.96 10.57
N ILE A 276 9.73 25.85 11.15
CA ILE A 276 9.88 27.31 11.03
C ILE A 276 9.36 27.97 12.31
N SER A 277 9.93 29.12 12.70
CA SER A 277 9.50 29.83 13.91
C SER A 277 9.33 31.32 13.68
N VAL A 278 8.51 31.96 14.51
CA VAL A 278 8.34 33.41 14.60
C VAL A 278 8.33 33.85 16.05
N THR A 279 8.94 35.00 16.33
CA THR A 279 8.86 35.65 17.65
C THR A 279 7.93 36.85 17.57
N ILE A 280 6.85 36.85 18.35
CA ILE A 280 5.91 37.97 18.47
C ILE A 280 6.03 38.63 19.85
N ILE A 281 5.28 39.70 20.09
CA ILE A 281 5.26 40.41 21.38
C ILE A 281 3.84 40.36 21.95
N LYS A 282 3.68 39.87 23.18
CA LYS A 282 2.43 39.97 23.94
C LYS A 282 2.52 41.15 24.90
N GLU A 283 1.63 42.12 24.75
CA GLU A 283 1.56 43.34 25.57
C GLU A 283 0.09 43.73 25.79
N ILE A 284 -0.35 43.66 27.04
CA ILE A 284 -1.70 44.03 27.48
C ILE A 284 -1.64 45.49 27.93
N PRO A 285 -2.35 46.42 27.27
CA PRO A 285 -2.38 47.80 27.70
C PRO A 285 -2.87 47.91 29.14
N ASP A 286 -2.18 48.69 29.97
CA ASP A 286 -2.68 49.06 31.29
C ASP A 286 -4.09 49.64 31.17
N GLU A 287 -5.00 49.24 32.08
CA GLU A 287 -6.31 49.87 32.14
C GLU A 287 -6.14 51.40 32.29
N PRO A 288 -6.91 52.22 31.57
CA PRO A 288 -6.84 53.66 31.72
C PRO A 288 -7.10 53.99 33.18
N THR A 289 -6.07 54.50 33.87
CA THR A 289 -6.21 54.91 35.27
C THR A 289 -7.40 55.84 35.39
N GLU A 290 -8.41 55.43 36.17
CA GLU A 290 -9.56 56.28 36.47
C GLU A 290 -9.01 57.59 37.07
N PRO A 291 -9.37 58.78 36.56
CA PRO A 291 -8.83 60.02 37.06
C PRO A 291 -9.10 60.11 38.56
N ALA A 292 -8.06 60.39 39.34
CA ALA A 292 -8.11 60.41 40.79
C ALA A 292 -9.37 61.14 41.28
N ALA A 293 -10.22 60.43 42.04
CA ALA A 293 -11.38 61.04 42.65
C ALA A 293 -10.92 62.25 43.48
N ILE A 294 -11.40 63.45 43.12
CA ILE A 294 -11.14 64.67 43.88
C ILE A 294 -11.71 64.44 45.29
N PRO A 295 -10.90 64.47 46.36
CA PRO A 295 -11.40 64.28 47.72
C PRO A 295 -12.48 65.31 48.03
N GLY A 296 -13.71 64.84 48.22
CA GLY A 296 -14.87 65.69 48.56
C GLY A 296 -15.97 65.78 47.49
N PHE A 297 -15.78 65.25 46.29
CA PHE A 297 -16.86 65.10 45.31
C PHE A 297 -17.19 63.62 45.09
N SER A 298 -18.25 63.13 45.74
CA SER A 298 -18.85 61.88 45.27
C SER A 298 -19.54 62.16 43.93
N VAL A 299 -19.33 61.28 42.96
CA VAL A 299 -19.94 61.28 41.61
C VAL A 299 -21.49 61.36 41.68
N ILE A 300 -22.07 61.18 42.86
CA ILE A 300 -23.51 61.33 43.13
C ILE A 300 -23.95 62.82 43.14
N THR A 301 -23.06 63.79 43.39
CA THR A 301 -23.45 65.22 43.46
C THR A 301 -23.59 65.90 42.09
N THR A 302 -22.93 65.41 41.04
CA THR A 302 -23.10 65.90 39.66
C THR A 302 -24.40 65.42 39.01
N LEU A 303 -24.93 64.26 39.41
CA LEU A 303 -26.26 63.80 38.98
C LEU A 303 -27.42 64.52 39.69
N VAL A 304 -27.27 64.87 40.98
CA VAL A 304 -28.32 65.59 41.73
C VAL A 304 -28.40 67.06 41.31
N SER A 305 -27.29 67.73 40.96
CA SER A 305 -27.33 69.11 40.47
C SER A 305 -27.97 69.24 39.08
N LEU A 306 -27.82 68.23 38.20
CA LEU A 306 -28.53 68.16 36.92
C LEU A 306 -30.05 67.95 37.11
N LEU A 307 -30.47 67.17 38.11
CA LEU A 307 -31.89 66.92 38.39
C LEU A 307 -32.60 68.14 39.03
N VAL A 308 -31.91 68.90 39.90
CA VAL A 308 -32.48 70.12 40.51
C VAL A 308 -32.57 71.27 39.50
N GLY A 309 -31.62 71.38 38.56
CA GLY A 309 -31.65 72.39 37.49
C GLY A 309 -32.83 72.22 36.51
N THR A 310 -33.18 70.98 36.17
CA THR A 310 -34.32 70.67 35.28
C THR A 310 -35.69 70.88 35.95
N ILE A 311 -35.79 70.68 37.27
CA ILE A 311 -37.01 70.94 38.05
C ILE A 311 -37.26 72.45 38.24
N ILE A 312 -36.21 73.28 38.33
CA ILE A 312 -36.35 74.75 38.43
C ILE A 312 -36.72 75.35 37.06
N ALA A 313 -36.13 74.87 35.96
CA ALA A 313 -36.45 75.33 34.60
C ALA A 313 -37.88 74.95 34.14
N SER A 314 -38.43 73.84 34.61
CA SER A 314 -39.82 73.44 34.32
C SER A 314 -40.86 74.25 35.12
N ARG A 315 -40.54 74.72 36.33
CA ARG A 315 -41.45 75.56 37.13
C ARG A 315 -41.54 77.03 36.66
N THR A 316 -40.48 77.60 36.07
CA THR A 316 -40.54 78.95 35.47
C THR A 316 -41.29 78.99 34.14
N LYS A 317 -41.33 77.89 33.38
CA LYS A 317 -42.07 77.82 32.11
C LYS A 317 -43.59 77.74 32.31
N ILE A 318 -44.07 77.16 33.42
CA ILE A 318 -45.50 77.06 33.74
C ILE A 318 -46.09 78.39 34.24
N ARG A 319 -45.29 79.29 34.85
CA ARG A 319 -45.76 80.61 35.30
C ARG A 319 -45.88 81.68 34.19
N LYS A 320 -45.41 81.40 32.96
CA LYS A 320 -45.58 82.30 31.79
C LYS A 320 -46.76 81.91 30.88
N LEU A 321 -47.58 80.93 31.27
CA LEU A 321 -48.73 80.44 30.51
C LEU A 321 -50.05 80.49 31.29
N ARG A 322 -50.17 81.40 32.25
CA ARG A 322 -51.45 81.84 32.83
C ARG A 322 -51.45 83.35 33.02
#